data_AF-A0A832E6M6-F1
#
_entry.id   AF-A0A832E6M6-F1
#
_cell.length_a   1.000
_cell.length_b   1.000
_cell.length_c   1.000
_cell.angle_alpha   90.00
_cell.angle_beta   90.00
_cell.angle_gamma   90.00
#
_symmetry.space_group_name_H-M   'P 1'
#
loop_
_entity.id
_entity.type
_entity.pdbx_description
1 polymer ?
#
loop_
_entity_poly.entity_id
_entity_poly.type
_entity_poly.pdbx_seq_one_letter_code
_entity_poly.pdbx_strand_id
1 'polypeptide(L)'
;MFSRLTITTILIFSVCGCSSLINTGLLAYTNVQNSPDTKAFSKASFLVKPDRGKKDMLMILAFSGGGSRAAYWSASTMLRLEQVFNGKPNLLKEVDAISSVSGGGLPAAYYAISTEPGVESEHDRVWDEKLLKTL
;
A
#
# COMPACT_ATOMS: atom_id res chain seq x y z
N MET A 1 22.97 -33.32 21.47
CA MET A 1 21.50 -33.23 21.64
C MET A 1 20.99 -31.79 21.64
N PHE A 2 21.69 -30.83 22.28
CA PHE A 2 21.30 -29.40 22.34
C PHE A 2 21.23 -28.66 20.99
N SER A 3 22.08 -29.00 20.01
CA SER A 3 22.12 -28.31 18.70
C SER A 3 20.88 -28.56 17.83
N ARG A 4 20.23 -29.72 17.94
CA ARG A 4 19.00 -30.00 17.19
C ARG A 4 17.82 -29.23 17.75
N LEU A 5 17.73 -29.14 19.08
CA LEU A 5 16.66 -28.42 19.77
C LEU A 5 16.71 -26.91 19.48
N THR A 6 17.91 -26.30 19.48
CA THR A 6 18.06 -24.88 19.15
C THR A 6 17.70 -24.57 17.69
N ILE A 7 18.08 -25.43 16.74
CA ILE A 7 17.70 -25.28 15.33
C ILE A 7 16.18 -25.39 15.18
N THR A 8 15.54 -26.35 15.86
CA THR A 8 14.08 -26.48 15.82
C THR A 8 13.38 -25.27 16.43
N THR A 9 13.89 -24.72 17.53
CA THR A 9 13.34 -23.52 18.16
C THR A 9 13.46 -22.30 17.25
N ILE A 10 14.61 -22.07 16.61
CA ILE A 10 14.81 -20.98 15.65
C ILE A 10 13.85 -21.12 14.45
N LEU A 11 13.67 -22.34 13.94
CA LEU A 11 12.75 -22.61 12.84
C LEU A 11 11.29 -22.29 13.22
N ILE A 12 10.85 -22.68 14.43
CA ILE A 12 9.50 -22.41 14.93
C ILE A 12 9.25 -20.91 15.09
N PHE A 13 10.20 -20.16 15.68
CA PHE A 13 10.07 -18.70 15.82
C PHE A 13 10.13 -17.98 14.47
N SER A 14 10.88 -18.50 13.50
CA SER A 14 10.95 -17.94 12.13
C SER A 14 9.66 -18.16 11.33
N VAL A 15 8.92 -19.25 11.57
CA VAL A 15 7.66 -19.55 10.88
C VAL A 15 6.47 -18.82 11.53
N CYS A 16 6.51 -18.60 12.85
CA CYS A 16 5.44 -17.92 13.58
C CYS A 16 5.30 -16.42 13.21
N GLY A 17 6.35 -15.80 12.66
CA GLY A 17 6.31 -14.41 12.17
C GLY A 17 5.34 -14.17 11.00
N CYS A 18 4.91 -15.22 10.29
CA CYS A 18 3.95 -15.11 9.18
C CYS A 18 2.49 -15.38 9.59
N SER A 19 2.23 -15.89 10.80
CA SER A 19 0.91 -16.42 11.18
C SER A 19 0.02 -15.44 11.95
N SER A 20 0.53 -14.28 12.37
CA SER A 20 -0.30 -13.27 13.07
C SER A 20 -1.30 -12.54 12.15
N LEU A 21 -1.39 -12.90 10.87
CA LEU A 21 -2.27 -12.28 9.85
C LEU A 21 -3.60 -13.00 9.64
N ILE A 22 -3.87 -14.11 10.33
CA ILE A 22 -5.08 -14.92 10.09
C ILE A 22 -6.37 -14.15 10.43
N ASN A 23 -6.32 -13.07 11.24
CA ASN A 23 -7.53 -12.35 11.63
C ASN A 23 -7.80 -11.02 10.90
N THR A 24 -6.90 -10.54 10.03
CA THR A 24 -7.11 -9.26 9.30
C THR A 24 -7.54 -9.44 7.85
N GLY A 25 -7.41 -10.64 7.28
CA GLY A 25 -7.88 -10.93 5.91
C GLY A 25 -9.35 -11.35 5.81
N LEU A 26 -9.94 -11.88 6.90
CA LEU A 26 -11.29 -12.44 6.87
C LEU A 26 -12.41 -11.39 7.00
N LEU A 27 -12.08 -10.14 7.36
CA LEU A 27 -13.05 -9.04 7.48
C LEU A 27 -13.00 -8.03 6.33
N ALA A 28 -12.19 -8.26 5.29
CA ALA A 28 -12.42 -7.60 4.00
C ALA A 28 -13.58 -8.28 3.25
N TYR A 29 -14.69 -8.55 3.95
CA TYR A 29 -15.94 -8.97 3.33
C TYR A 29 -16.67 -7.68 2.96
N THR A 30 -16.57 -7.28 1.70
CA THR A 30 -17.41 -6.19 1.19
C THR A 30 -18.86 -6.67 1.29
N ASN A 31 -19.67 -6.08 2.18
CA ASN A 31 -21.12 -6.32 2.28
C ASN A 31 -21.91 -5.75 1.09
N VAL A 32 -21.36 -5.80 -0.11
CA VAL A 32 -22.03 -5.41 -1.34
C VAL A 32 -22.33 -6.72 -2.06
N GLN A 33 -23.62 -7.07 -2.17
CA GLN A 33 -24.01 -8.11 -3.11
C GLN A 33 -23.48 -7.71 -4.48
N ASN A 34 -22.66 -8.57 -5.10
CA ASN A 34 -22.21 -8.39 -6.47
C ASN A 34 -23.45 -8.41 -7.38
N SER A 35 -24.04 -7.23 -7.63
CA SER A 35 -24.96 -7.06 -8.74
C SER A 35 -24.15 -7.16 -10.03
N PRO A 36 -24.54 -8.01 -11.00
CA PRO A 36 -23.78 -8.19 -12.24
C PRO A 36 -23.60 -6.90 -13.06
N ASP A 37 -24.37 -5.85 -12.76
CA ASP A 37 -24.30 -4.53 -13.40
C ASP A 37 -23.33 -3.52 -12.73
N THR A 38 -22.84 -3.77 -11.52
CA THR A 38 -21.85 -2.91 -10.87
C THR A 38 -20.50 -3.60 -10.85
N LYS A 39 -19.75 -3.49 -11.94
CA LYS A 39 -18.29 -3.70 -11.89
C LYS A 39 -17.70 -2.67 -10.95
N ALA A 40 -17.45 -3.05 -9.70
CA ALA A 40 -16.60 -2.27 -8.81
C ALA A 40 -15.25 -2.10 -9.51
N PHE A 41 -14.96 -0.89 -9.98
CA PHE A 41 -13.69 -0.58 -10.61
C PHE A 41 -12.60 -0.65 -9.54
N SER A 42 -11.98 -1.81 -9.40
CA SER A 42 -10.77 -1.96 -8.60
C SER A 42 -9.70 -1.01 -9.17
N LYS A 43 -9.09 -0.22 -8.29
CA LYS A 43 -7.90 0.58 -8.64
C LYS A 43 -6.63 -0.27 -8.73
N ALA A 44 -6.68 -1.54 -8.29
CA ALA A 44 -5.57 -2.47 -8.45
C ALA A 44 -5.56 -3.01 -9.89
N SER A 45 -4.41 -2.87 -10.56
CA SER A 45 -4.21 -3.28 -11.94
C SER A 45 -2.77 -3.71 -12.15
N PHE A 46 -2.55 -4.66 -13.06
CA PHE A 46 -1.21 -4.98 -13.57
C PHE A 46 -0.76 -4.03 -14.69
N LEU A 47 -1.68 -3.23 -15.23
CA LEU A 47 -1.39 -2.24 -16.25
C LEU A 47 -0.94 -0.94 -15.59
N VAL A 48 0.25 -0.48 -15.95
CA VAL A 48 0.77 0.85 -15.60
C VAL A 48 0.27 1.84 -16.64
N LYS A 49 -0.48 2.86 -16.21
CA LYS A 49 -0.93 3.93 -17.10
C LYS A 49 0.19 4.98 -17.21
N PRO A 50 0.59 5.39 -18.42
CA PRO A 50 1.79 6.22 -18.63
C PRO A 50 1.58 7.73 -18.37
N ASP A 51 0.47 8.14 -17.77
CA ASP A 51 0.09 9.56 -17.66
C ASP A 51 0.45 10.18 -16.30
N ARG A 52 1.36 9.56 -15.56
CA ARG A 52 1.88 10.09 -14.29
C ARG A 52 3.36 10.45 -14.41
N GLY A 53 3.75 11.49 -13.67
CA GLY A 53 5.12 11.98 -13.64
C GLY A 53 5.73 12.38 -14.99
N LYS A 54 7.06 12.33 -15.05
CA LYS A 54 7.84 12.63 -16.25
C LYS A 54 7.80 11.46 -17.25
N LYS A 55 7.38 11.73 -18.50
CA LYS A 55 7.18 10.73 -19.58
C LYS A 55 8.34 9.76 -19.86
N ASP A 56 9.58 10.15 -19.60
CA ASP A 56 10.77 9.33 -19.87
C ASP A 56 11.31 8.62 -18.62
N MET A 57 10.55 8.59 -17.52
CA MET A 57 10.92 7.98 -16.26
C MET A 57 9.80 7.08 -15.77
N LEU A 58 10.15 5.86 -15.37
CA LEU A 58 9.25 4.94 -14.68
C LEU A 58 9.66 4.85 -13.21
N MET A 59 8.79 5.30 -12.31
CA MET A 59 9.03 5.24 -10.86
C MET A 59 8.02 4.31 -10.19
N ILE A 60 8.54 3.24 -9.58
CA ILE A 60 7.74 2.22 -8.89
C ILE A 60 8.08 2.22 -7.42
N LEU A 61 7.05 2.26 -6.57
CA LEU A 61 7.19 2.14 -5.12
C LEU A 61 6.83 0.72 -4.68
N ALA A 62 7.72 0.05 -3.95
CA ALA A 62 7.53 -1.32 -3.51
C ALA A 62 7.52 -1.42 -1.98
N PHE A 63 6.38 -1.79 -1.40
CA PHE A 63 6.23 -1.96 0.04
C PHE A 63 6.23 -3.43 0.45
N SER A 64 7.11 -3.77 1.40
CA SER A 64 7.13 -5.09 2.01
C SER A 64 5.99 -5.28 3.01
N GLY A 65 5.81 -6.54 3.42
CA GLY A 65 4.89 -6.92 4.48
C GLY A 65 5.48 -6.68 5.87
N GLY A 66 4.62 -6.74 6.89
CA GLY A 66 5.05 -6.54 8.28
C GLY A 66 3.96 -5.95 9.18
N GLY A 67 2.69 -6.25 8.88
CA GLY A 67 1.53 -5.79 9.67
C GLY A 67 1.46 -4.27 9.80
N SER A 68 1.01 -3.80 10.97
CA SER A 68 0.86 -2.38 11.27
C SER A 68 2.16 -1.59 11.13
N ARG A 69 3.31 -2.17 11.50
CA ARG A 69 4.62 -1.50 11.33
C ARG A 69 4.89 -1.15 9.87
N ALA A 70 4.65 -2.10 8.96
CA ALA A 70 4.81 -1.85 7.53
C ALA A 70 3.81 -0.81 7.02
N ALA A 71 2.57 -0.82 7.54
CA ALA A 71 1.56 0.17 7.19
C ALA A 71 1.98 1.59 7.59
N TYR A 72 2.35 1.82 8.86
CA TYR A 72 2.81 3.12 9.34
C TYR A 72 4.07 3.58 8.62
N TRP A 73 5.07 2.70 8.48
CA TRP A 73 6.31 3.04 7.80
C TRP A 73 6.09 3.46 6.35
N SER A 74 5.28 2.69 5.61
CA SER A 74 4.99 2.98 4.21
C SER A 74 4.20 4.28 4.08
N ALA A 75 3.22 4.52 4.96
CA ALA A 75 2.46 5.76 4.95
C ALA A 75 3.32 7.00 5.22
N SER A 76 4.16 6.95 6.26
CA SER A 76 5.11 8.02 6.57
C SER A 76 6.15 8.22 5.47
N THR A 77 6.60 7.14 4.82
CA THR A 77 7.51 7.23 3.68
C THR A 77 6.88 8.01 2.53
N MET A 78 5.60 7.75 2.21
CA MET A 78 4.87 8.47 1.16
C MET A 78 4.73 9.95 1.48
N LEU A 79 4.36 10.32 2.72
CA LEU A 79 4.35 11.72 3.16
C LEU A 79 5.73 12.38 3.00
N ARG A 80 6.79 11.64 3.34
CA ARG A 80 8.15 12.18 3.24
C ARG A 80 8.60 12.35 1.80
N LEU A 81 8.18 11.47 0.88
CA LEU A 81 8.47 11.58 -0.56
C LEU A 81 7.99 12.90 -1.15
N GLU A 82 6.85 13.41 -0.70
CA GLU A 82 6.36 14.73 -1.12
C GLU A 82 7.34 15.85 -0.75
N GLN A 83 8.09 15.69 0.33
CA GLN A 83 8.91 16.72 0.96
C GLN A 83 10.41 16.58 0.72
N VAL A 84 10.86 15.58 -0.05
CA VAL A 84 12.31 15.30 -0.25
C VAL A 84 13.04 16.52 -0.84
N PHE A 85 12.44 17.19 -1.81
CA PHE A 85 12.98 18.38 -2.46
C PHE A 85 12.23 19.66 -2.07
N ASN A 86 11.94 19.83 -0.78
CA ASN A 86 11.14 20.97 -0.27
C ASN A 86 9.77 21.09 -0.99
N GLY A 87 9.15 19.97 -1.33
CA GLY A 87 7.87 19.95 -2.05
C GLY A 87 7.97 19.94 -3.58
N LYS A 88 9.16 20.19 -4.18
CA LYS A 88 9.30 20.39 -5.63
C LYS A 88 10.59 19.77 -6.21
N PRO A 89 10.50 18.73 -7.06
CA PRO A 89 9.28 18.03 -7.44
C PRO A 89 8.70 17.22 -6.26
N ASN A 90 7.39 17.05 -6.23
CA ASN A 90 6.73 16.11 -5.32
C ASN A 90 6.96 14.69 -5.87
N LEU A 91 7.90 13.95 -5.29
CA LEU A 91 8.26 12.62 -5.78
C LEU A 91 7.13 11.61 -5.69
N LEU A 92 6.18 11.78 -4.76
CA LEU A 92 5.03 10.88 -4.67
C LEU A 92 4.12 11.02 -5.89
N LYS A 93 4.00 12.23 -6.47
CA LYS A 93 3.24 12.45 -7.72
C LYS A 93 3.93 11.89 -8.96
N GLU A 94 5.23 11.63 -8.89
CA GLU A 94 6.00 10.97 -9.95
C GLU A 94 5.88 9.43 -9.91
N VAL A 95 5.27 8.83 -8.88
CA VAL A 95 5.12 7.36 -8.77
C VAL A 95 4.02 6.87 -9.70
N ASP A 96 4.40 6.01 -10.66
CA ASP A 96 3.51 5.43 -11.66
C ASP A 96 2.78 4.19 -11.15
N ALA A 97 3.43 3.40 -10.31
CA ALA A 97 2.88 2.17 -9.77
C ALA A 97 3.34 1.90 -8.34
N ILE A 98 2.46 1.27 -7.57
CA ILE A 98 2.77 0.79 -6.21
C ILE A 98 2.58 -0.73 -6.17
N SER A 99 3.64 -1.45 -5.84
CA SER A 99 3.60 -2.86 -5.49
C SER A 99 3.63 -3.00 -3.97
N SER A 100 2.83 -3.90 -3.43
CA SER A 100 2.76 -4.07 -1.97
C SER A 100 2.30 -5.47 -1.57
N VAL A 101 2.68 -5.89 -0.36
CA VAL A 101 2.22 -7.14 0.23
C VAL A 101 1.79 -6.93 1.69
N SER A 102 0.77 -7.66 2.15
CA SER A 102 0.29 -7.64 3.54
C SER A 102 0.04 -6.20 4.05
N GLY A 103 0.63 -5.82 5.20
CA GLY A 103 0.42 -4.51 5.83
C GLY A 103 0.86 -3.30 4.99
N GLY A 104 1.84 -3.45 4.09
CA GLY A 104 2.22 -2.38 3.16
C GLY A 104 1.12 -2.04 2.16
N GLY A 105 0.15 -2.95 1.96
CA GLY A 105 -0.99 -2.76 1.07
C GLY A 105 -2.03 -1.77 1.58
N LEU A 106 -2.11 -1.54 2.90
CA LEU A 106 -3.07 -0.61 3.48
C LEU A 106 -2.87 0.83 2.96
N PRO A 107 -1.69 1.47 3.14
CA PRO A 107 -1.48 2.82 2.62
C PRO A 107 -1.46 2.86 1.09
N ALA A 108 -0.99 1.81 0.41
CA ALA A 108 -1.01 1.73 -1.04
C ALA A 108 -2.44 1.77 -1.60
N ALA A 109 -3.32 0.94 -1.05
CA ALA A 109 -4.73 0.90 -1.44
C ALA A 109 -5.43 2.21 -1.08
N TYR A 110 -5.20 2.73 0.13
CA TYR A 110 -5.83 3.95 0.59
C TYR A 110 -5.45 5.16 -0.28
N TYR A 111 -4.16 5.28 -0.61
CA TYR A 111 -3.68 6.29 -1.55
C TYR A 111 -4.30 6.11 -2.96
N ALA A 112 -4.46 4.87 -3.43
CA ALA A 112 -5.03 4.61 -4.76
C ALA A 112 -6.50 5.00 -4.88
N ILE A 113 -7.25 4.94 -3.78
CA ILE A 113 -8.68 5.29 -3.75
C ILE A 113 -8.96 6.72 -3.27
N SER A 114 -7.98 7.40 -2.66
CA SER A 114 -8.13 8.77 -2.18
C SER A 114 -8.08 9.79 -3.33
N THR A 115 -9.01 9.72 -4.26
CA THR A 115 -9.20 10.73 -5.31
C THR A 115 -10.16 11.81 -4.84
N GLU A 116 -9.89 13.07 -5.17
CA GLU A 116 -10.81 14.18 -4.88
C GLU A 116 -12.18 13.96 -5.57
N PRO A 117 -13.32 14.09 -4.85
CA PRO A 117 -14.63 14.02 -5.46
C PRO A 117 -14.81 15.15 -6.48
N GLY A 118 -15.10 14.82 -7.74
CA GLY A 118 -15.43 15.80 -8.79
C GLY A 118 -14.27 16.24 -9.67
N VAL A 119 -13.06 15.70 -9.49
CA VAL A 119 -11.94 15.90 -10.41
C VAL A 119 -11.90 14.72 -11.39
N GLU A 120 -12.18 14.96 -12.67
CA GLU A 120 -12.09 13.94 -13.73
C GLU A 120 -10.65 13.43 -13.95
N SER A 121 -9.64 14.19 -13.48
CA SER A 121 -8.25 13.78 -13.58
C SER A 121 -7.93 12.72 -12.52
N GLU A 122 -7.52 11.53 -12.96
CA GLU A 122 -7.11 10.40 -12.12
C GLU A 122 -5.87 10.72 -11.26
N HIS A 123 -5.32 11.94 -11.35
CA HIS A 123 -3.98 12.33 -10.91
C HIS A 123 -3.94 13.08 -9.57
N ASP A 124 -5.03 13.73 -9.14
CA ASP A 124 -5.09 14.42 -7.85
C ASP A 124 -5.57 13.48 -6.75
N ARG A 125 -4.61 12.75 -6.18
CA ARG A 125 -4.79 11.96 -4.97
C ARG A 125 -4.53 12.83 -3.74
N VAL A 126 -5.44 12.77 -2.77
CA VAL A 126 -5.26 13.41 -1.48
C VAL A 126 -4.48 12.46 -0.58
N TRP A 127 -3.30 12.89 -0.14
CA TRP A 127 -2.48 12.17 0.82
C TRP A 127 -1.99 13.14 1.89
N ASP A 128 -2.69 13.21 3.01
CA ASP A 128 -2.33 14.11 4.11
C ASP A 128 -2.24 13.38 5.45
N GLU A 129 -1.53 14.01 6.40
CA GLU A 129 -1.38 13.46 7.74
C GLU A 129 -2.70 13.36 8.50
N LYS A 130 -3.68 14.20 8.18
CA LYS A 130 -4.96 14.23 8.89
C LYS A 130 -5.76 12.97 8.55
N LEU A 131 -5.87 12.67 7.27
CA LEU A 131 -6.49 11.46 6.72
C LEU A 131 -5.81 10.21 7.29
N LEU A 132 -4.49 10.20 7.43
CA LEU A 132 -3.76 9.08 8.03
C LEU A 132 -4.01 8.90 9.53
N LYS A 133 -4.23 9.99 10.29
CA LYS A 133 -4.51 9.94 11.73
C LYS A 133 -5.98 9.60 12.04
N THR A 134 -6.86 9.70 11.06
CA THR A 134 -8.27 9.33 11.17
C THR A 134 -8.57 7.87 10.80
N LEU A 135 -7.55 7.11 10.38
CA LEU A 135 -7.62 5.66 10.11
C LEU A 135 -7.35 4.84 11.37
#